data_AF-A0AAW1C2L2-F1
#
_entry.id   AF-A0AAW1C2L2-F1
#
_cell.length_a   1.000
_cell.length_b   1.000
_cell.length_c   1.000
_cell.angle_alpha   90.00
_cell.angle_beta   90.00
_cell.angle_gamma   90.00
#
_symmetry.space_group_name_H-M   'P 1'
#
loop_
_entity.id
_entity.type
_entity.pdbx_description
1 polymer ?
#
loop_
_entity_poly.entity_id
_entity_poly.type
_entity_poly.pdbx_seq_one_letter_code
_entity_poly.pdbx_strand_id
1 'polypeptide(L)'
;MSINKEEVETFLDSNPDFAKRYFEKKLEGRIFSAKMNGELSSEDSMGFEGLDPVETETLFELIQDMQDNINMEKVVFKTLKKISALINAEWCSLFMYRQRNGTPELASRLFNVHKDSTLEECLVTSDCEIVFPLDIGVLGHVAQTKKTINIKNALEGYAVDYFCHADWE
;
A
#
# COMPACT_ATOMS: atom_id res chain seq x y z
N MET A 1 -30.56 -11.25 -39.36
CA MET A 1 -29.58 -12.27 -38.97
C MET A 1 -29.18 -11.95 -37.55
N SER A 2 -29.54 -12.82 -36.61
CA SER A 2 -29.20 -12.64 -35.20
C SER A 2 -27.86 -13.32 -34.98
N ILE A 3 -26.82 -12.54 -34.69
CA ILE A 3 -25.50 -13.07 -34.33
C ILE A 3 -25.61 -13.75 -32.96
N ASN A 4 -25.13 -14.99 -32.85
CA ASN A 4 -25.10 -15.73 -31.58
C ASN A 4 -23.91 -15.27 -30.74
N LYS A 5 -24.08 -15.22 -29.41
CA LYS A 5 -23.03 -14.81 -28.46
C LYS A 5 -21.79 -15.69 -28.55
N GLU A 6 -21.98 -17.00 -28.69
CA GLU A 6 -20.89 -18.00 -28.78
C GLU A 6 -20.04 -17.80 -30.05
N GLU A 7 -20.67 -17.40 -31.15
CA GLU A 7 -19.97 -17.10 -32.41
C GLU A 7 -19.11 -15.85 -32.29
N VAL A 8 -19.58 -14.84 -31.54
CA VAL A 8 -18.81 -13.62 -31.26
C VAL A 8 -17.62 -13.91 -30.37
N GLU A 9 -17.81 -14.68 -29.29
CA GLU A 9 -16.71 -15.06 -28.39
C GLU A 9 -15.64 -15.84 -29.15
N THR A 10 -16.04 -16.86 -29.92
CA THR A 10 -15.13 -17.65 -30.76
C THR A 10 -14.37 -16.78 -31.76
N PHE A 11 -15.04 -15.79 -32.38
CA PHE A 11 -14.41 -14.87 -33.31
C PHE A 11 -13.40 -13.94 -32.64
N LEU A 12 -13.72 -13.39 -31.45
CA LEU A 12 -12.82 -12.51 -30.70
C LEU A 12 -11.57 -13.26 -30.24
N ASP A 13 -11.72 -14.47 -29.72
CA ASP A 13 -10.60 -15.31 -29.26
C ASP A 13 -9.68 -15.73 -30.41
N SER A 14 -10.26 -15.97 -31.59
CA SER A 14 -9.50 -16.33 -32.80
C SER A 14 -8.80 -15.14 -33.46
N ASN A 15 -9.11 -13.91 -33.07
CA ASN A 15 -8.59 -12.69 -33.69
C ASN A 15 -8.10 -11.66 -32.64
N PRO A 16 -6.99 -11.93 -31.93
CA PRO A 16 -6.55 -11.11 -30.81
C PRO A 16 -6.18 -9.67 -31.21
N ASP A 17 -5.57 -9.47 -32.38
CA ASP A 17 -5.24 -8.12 -32.87
C ASP A 17 -6.48 -7.28 -33.18
N PHE A 18 -7.53 -7.91 -33.71
CA PHE A 18 -8.81 -7.26 -33.96
C PHE A 18 -9.51 -6.91 -32.64
N ALA A 19 -9.58 -7.88 -31.71
CA ALA A 19 -10.19 -7.68 -30.40
C ALA A 19 -9.51 -6.52 -29.66
N LYS A 20 -8.17 -6.51 -29.62
CA LYS A 20 -7.37 -5.44 -29.02
C LYS A 20 -7.74 -4.07 -29.60
N ARG A 21 -7.64 -3.90 -30.92
CA ARG A 21 -7.98 -2.62 -31.59
C ARG A 21 -9.42 -2.19 -31.37
N TYR A 22 -10.36 -3.14 -31.37
CA TYR A 22 -11.77 -2.86 -31.13
C TYR A 22 -12.00 -2.32 -29.72
N PHE A 23 -11.46 -3.00 -28.70
CA PHE A 23 -11.63 -2.61 -27.31
C PHE A 23 -10.86 -1.34 -26.96
N GLU A 24 -9.64 -1.15 -27.48
CA GLU A 24 -8.88 0.11 -27.35
C GLU A 24 -9.70 1.31 -27.85
N LYS A 25 -10.22 1.22 -29.08
CA LYS A 25 -11.06 2.28 -29.66
C LYS A 25 -12.36 2.50 -28.89
N LYS A 26 -12.94 1.44 -28.33
CA LYS A 26 -14.17 1.52 -27.51
C LYS A 26 -13.91 2.18 -26.16
N LEU A 27 -12.78 1.87 -25.52
CA LEU A 27 -12.31 2.44 -24.26
C LEU A 27 -11.98 3.92 -24.42
N GLU A 28 -11.26 4.29 -25.49
CA GLU A 28 -10.99 5.69 -25.84
C GLU A 28 -12.28 6.51 -25.97
N GLY A 29 -13.32 5.96 -26.61
CA GLY A 29 -14.62 6.61 -26.73
C GLY A 29 -15.31 6.85 -25.38
N ARG A 30 -15.14 5.94 -24.41
CA ARG A 30 -15.68 6.11 -23.05
C ARG A 30 -14.88 7.11 -22.24
N ILE A 31 -13.54 7.06 -22.32
CA ILE A 31 -12.64 8.02 -21.67
C ILE A 31 -12.90 9.44 -22.20
N PHE A 32 -13.10 9.57 -23.52
CA PHE A 32 -13.44 10.85 -24.15
C PHE A 32 -14.81 11.39 -23.70
N SER A 33 -15.81 10.52 -23.56
CA SER A 33 -17.13 10.90 -23.00
C SER A 33 -17.05 11.34 -21.54
N ALA A 34 -16.25 10.66 -20.71
CA ALA A 34 -16.03 11.04 -19.31
C ALA A 34 -15.28 12.39 -19.18
N LYS A 35 -14.28 12.62 -20.05
CA LYS A 35 -13.57 13.90 -20.20
C LYS A 35 -14.52 15.06 -20.54
N MET A 36 -15.46 14.82 -21.46
CA MET A 36 -16.42 15.84 -21.92
C MET A 36 -17.49 16.18 -20.87
N ASN A 37 -17.77 15.25 -19.94
CA ASN A 37 -18.67 15.47 -18.81
C ASN A 37 -17.97 16.11 -17.59
N GLY A 38 -16.67 16.43 -17.69
CA GLY A 38 -15.90 17.05 -16.61
C GLY A 38 -15.53 16.10 -15.46
N GLU A 39 -15.66 14.78 -15.66
CA GLU A 39 -15.36 13.77 -14.64
C GLU A 39 -13.89 13.34 -14.64
N LEU A 40 -13.09 13.72 -15.65
CA LEU A 40 -11.68 13.34 -15.76
C LEU A 40 -10.83 14.43 -16.44
N SER A 41 -9.82 14.97 -15.75
CA SER A 41 -8.87 15.95 -16.31
C SER A 41 -7.90 15.29 -17.28
N SER A 42 -7.46 16.03 -18.30
CA SER A 42 -6.47 15.60 -19.31
C SER A 42 -5.09 15.26 -18.75
N GLU A 43 -4.82 15.66 -17.51
CA GLU A 43 -3.53 15.50 -16.82
C GLU A 43 -3.54 14.32 -15.84
N ASP A 44 -4.68 13.67 -15.62
CA ASP A 44 -4.83 12.52 -14.71
C ASP A 44 -4.60 11.16 -15.39
N SER A 45 -3.82 11.14 -16.48
CA SER A 45 -3.25 9.87 -16.94
C SER A 45 -2.18 9.46 -15.92
N MET A 46 -2.64 8.92 -14.80
CA MET A 46 -1.79 8.35 -13.76
C MET A 46 -0.86 7.36 -14.45
N GLY A 47 0.42 7.73 -14.55
CA GLY A 47 1.42 7.01 -15.32
C GLY A 47 1.72 5.67 -14.66
N PHE A 48 0.91 4.66 -14.95
CA PHE A 48 1.12 3.27 -14.56
C PHE A 48 1.85 2.47 -15.64
N GLU A 49 2.59 3.16 -16.51
CA GLU A 49 3.42 2.53 -17.53
C GLU A 49 4.50 1.67 -16.85
N GLY A 50 4.35 0.35 -16.93
CA GLY A 50 5.29 -0.62 -16.37
C GLY A 50 4.82 -1.37 -15.12
N LEU A 51 3.64 -1.07 -14.58
CA LEU A 51 3.02 -1.90 -13.55
C LEU A 51 2.32 -3.12 -14.17
N ASP A 52 2.37 -4.25 -13.48
CA ASP A 52 1.52 -5.39 -13.83
C ASP A 52 0.05 -5.02 -13.59
N PRO A 53 -0.91 -5.48 -14.42
CA PRO A 53 -2.34 -5.32 -14.17
C PRO A 53 -2.77 -5.59 -12.72
N VAL A 54 -2.17 -6.57 -12.03
CA VAL A 54 -2.46 -6.88 -10.62
C VAL A 54 -2.02 -5.76 -9.68
N GLU A 55 -0.84 -5.17 -9.91
CA GLU A 55 -0.33 -4.06 -9.09
C GLU A 55 -1.18 -2.80 -9.28
N THR A 56 -1.60 -2.57 -10.53
CA THR A 56 -2.48 -1.45 -10.89
C THR A 56 -3.84 -1.58 -10.22
N GLU A 57 -4.45 -2.76 -10.26
CA GLU A 57 -5.72 -3.07 -9.58
C GLU A 57 -5.59 -2.87 -8.07
N THR A 58 -4.53 -3.41 -7.46
CA THR A 58 -4.25 -3.28 -6.02
C THR A 58 -4.18 -1.81 -5.59
N LEU A 59 -3.54 -0.97 -6.41
CA LEU A 59 -3.41 0.46 -6.13
C LEU A 59 -4.74 1.21 -6.29
N PHE A 60 -5.54 0.90 -7.30
CA PHE A 60 -6.88 1.48 -7.42
C PHE A 60 -7.77 1.14 -6.23
N GLU A 61 -7.77 -0.12 -5.79
CA GLU A 61 -8.52 -0.50 -4.60
C GLU A 61 -8.02 0.24 -3.35
N LEU A 62 -6.72 0.49 -3.24
CA LEU A 62 -6.14 1.24 -2.13
C LEU A 62 -6.65 2.69 -2.10
N ILE A 63 -6.66 3.34 -3.26
CA ILE A 63 -7.19 4.72 -3.42
C ILE A 63 -8.67 4.76 -3.03
N GLN A 64 -9.46 3.78 -3.49
CA GLN A 64 -10.87 3.69 -3.15
C GLN A 64 -11.08 3.46 -1.63
N ASP A 65 -10.33 2.53 -1.03
CA ASP A 65 -10.38 2.27 0.41
C ASP A 65 -10.08 3.54 1.23
N MET A 66 -9.17 4.40 0.77
CA MET A 66 -8.83 5.68 1.42
C MET A 66 -9.95 6.72 1.32
N GLN A 67 -10.73 6.72 0.23
CA GLN A 67 -11.83 7.69 0.03
C GLN A 67 -13.10 7.29 0.79
N ASP A 68 -13.38 6.00 0.92
CA ASP A 68 -14.66 5.50 1.45
C ASP A 68 -14.69 5.35 2.99
N ASN A 69 -13.53 5.25 3.65
CA ASN A 69 -13.45 4.88 5.08
C ASN A 69 -13.06 6.07 5.97
N ILE A 70 -13.89 6.37 6.98
CA ILE A 70 -13.63 7.41 8.00
C ILE A 70 -12.62 6.95 9.06
N ASN A 71 -12.49 5.64 9.27
CA ASN A 71 -11.57 5.08 10.26
C ASN A 71 -10.15 4.97 9.68
N MET A 72 -9.28 5.92 10.01
CA MET A 72 -7.90 5.97 9.55
C MET A 72 -7.09 4.72 9.89
N GLU A 73 -7.31 4.10 11.05
CA GLU A 73 -6.56 2.90 11.46
C GLU A 73 -6.90 1.72 10.58
N LYS A 74 -8.18 1.57 10.24
CA LYS A 74 -8.64 0.54 9.29
C LYS A 74 -8.06 0.75 7.90
N VAL A 75 -8.00 2.00 7.42
CA VAL A 75 -7.42 2.36 6.12
C VAL A 75 -5.93 2.04 6.08
N VAL A 76 -5.19 2.46 7.12
CA VAL A 76 -3.75 2.23 7.22
C VAL A 76 -3.45 0.74 7.36
N PHE A 77 -4.21 0.00 8.16
CA PHE A 77 -4.07 -1.45 8.28
C PHE A 77 -4.25 -2.16 6.93
N LYS A 78 -5.33 -1.86 6.20
CA LYS A 78 -5.54 -2.40 4.83
C LYS A 78 -4.39 -2.03 3.90
N THR A 79 -3.94 -0.78 3.96
CA THR A 79 -2.81 -0.28 3.17
C THR A 79 -1.53 -1.06 3.46
N LEU A 80 -1.20 -1.29 4.74
CA LEU A 80 -0.03 -2.08 5.13
C LEU A 80 -0.12 -3.52 4.62
N LYS A 81 -1.29 -4.17 4.68
CA LYS A 81 -1.47 -5.53 4.13
C LYS A 81 -1.29 -5.59 2.61
N LYS A 82 -1.80 -4.60 1.89
CA LYS A 82 -1.64 -4.50 0.42
C LYS A 82 -0.18 -4.25 0.04
N ILE A 83 0.48 -3.31 0.73
CA ILE A 83 1.91 -3.02 0.51
C ILE A 83 2.76 -4.26 0.84
N SER A 84 2.52 -4.93 1.97
CA SER A 84 3.30 -6.11 2.36
C SER A 84 3.18 -7.23 1.34
N ALA A 85 1.99 -7.42 0.74
CA ALA A 85 1.80 -8.35 -0.35
C ALA A 85 2.58 -7.93 -1.61
N LEU A 86 2.54 -6.65 -1.97
CA LEU A 86 3.23 -6.11 -3.14
C LEU A 86 4.76 -6.27 -3.06
N ILE A 87 5.34 -6.00 -1.89
CA ILE A 87 6.80 -6.10 -1.67
C ILE A 87 7.24 -7.48 -1.16
N ASN A 88 6.33 -8.43 -1.05
CA ASN A 88 6.55 -9.76 -0.48
C ASN A 88 7.22 -9.73 0.91
N ALA A 89 6.75 -8.83 1.78
CA ALA A 89 7.19 -8.74 3.18
C ALA A 89 6.32 -9.63 4.09
N GLU A 90 6.96 -10.26 5.07
CA GLU A 90 6.28 -11.11 6.05
C GLU A 90 5.47 -10.29 7.06
N TRP A 91 6.08 -9.25 7.63
CA TRP A 91 5.50 -8.40 8.66
C TRP A 91 5.69 -6.91 8.39
N CYS A 92 4.74 -6.10 8.83
CA CYS A 92 4.80 -4.64 8.80
C CYS A 92 4.27 -4.05 10.13
N SER A 93 4.89 -2.95 10.58
CA SER A 93 4.48 -2.24 11.79
C SER A 93 4.50 -0.73 11.55
N LEU A 94 3.62 -0.01 12.26
CA LEU A 94 3.52 1.44 12.23
C LEU A 94 3.81 2.03 13.61
N PHE A 95 4.74 2.98 13.64
CA PHE A 95 5.08 3.79 14.81
C PHE A 95 4.70 5.24 14.56
N MET A 96 4.09 5.87 15.57
CA MET A 96 3.67 7.26 15.56
C MET A 96 4.67 8.11 16.32
N TYR A 97 5.05 9.24 15.74
CA TYR A 97 5.84 10.25 16.43
C TYR A 97 4.95 11.10 17.35
N ARG A 98 5.40 11.32 18.59
CA ARG A 98 4.79 12.28 19.51
C ARG A 98 5.84 12.90 20.43
N GLN A 99 5.44 13.91 21.19
CA GLN A 99 6.32 14.60 22.13
C GLN A 99 5.62 14.70 23.49
N ARG A 100 6.25 14.21 24.55
CA ARG A 100 5.77 14.32 25.93
C ARG A 100 6.78 15.15 26.73
N ASN A 101 6.32 16.24 27.35
CA ASN A 101 7.15 17.13 28.17
C ASN A 101 8.43 17.66 27.48
N GLY A 102 8.39 17.87 26.17
CA GLY A 102 9.56 18.33 25.41
C GLY A 102 10.45 17.20 24.88
N THR A 103 10.25 15.96 25.35
CA THR A 103 11.00 14.79 24.89
C THR A 103 10.25 14.12 23.74
N PRO A 104 10.85 14.01 22.54
CA PRO A 104 10.24 13.30 21.42
C PRO A 104 10.38 11.79 21.60
N GLU A 105 9.36 11.05 21.20
CA GLU A 105 9.31 9.59 21.28
C GLU A 105 8.47 9.00 20.12
N LEU A 106 8.72 7.73 19.83
CA LEU A 106 7.97 6.94 18.85
C LEU A 106 7.16 5.88 19.60
N ALA A 107 5.87 5.77 19.31
CA ALA A 107 4.98 4.80 19.96
C ALA A 107 4.31 3.89 18.92
N SER A 108 4.27 2.59 19.15
CA SER A 108 3.60 1.63 18.26
C SER A 108 2.10 1.91 18.17
N ARG A 109 1.54 1.95 16.95
CA ARG A 109 0.09 2.07 16.72
C ARG A 109 -0.50 0.81 16.09
N LEU A 110 0.21 0.24 15.12
CA LEU A 110 -0.08 -1.07 14.52
C LEU A 110 1.19 -1.91 14.61
N PHE A 111 1.07 -3.15 15.07
CA PHE A 111 2.23 -4.02 15.24
C PHE A 111 1.95 -5.41 14.67
N ASN A 112 2.98 -6.03 14.07
CA ASN A 112 2.92 -7.37 13.48
C ASN A 112 1.78 -7.56 12.47
N VAL A 113 1.55 -6.58 11.59
CA VAL A 113 0.59 -6.72 10.49
C VAL A 113 1.13 -7.74 9.49
N HIS A 114 0.33 -8.77 9.19
CA HIS A 114 0.69 -9.84 8.27
C HIS A 114 -0.52 -10.28 7.43
N LYS A 115 -0.30 -11.18 6.46
CA LYS A 115 -1.33 -11.60 5.50
C LYS A 115 -2.63 -12.05 6.17
N ASP A 116 -2.52 -12.88 7.19
CA ASP A 116 -3.66 -13.49 7.89
C ASP A 116 -4.13 -12.72 9.13
N SER A 117 -3.50 -11.59 9.46
CA SER A 117 -3.85 -10.86 10.68
C SER A 117 -5.15 -10.06 10.53
N THR A 118 -5.82 -9.84 11.66
CA THR A 118 -6.98 -8.94 11.78
C THR A 118 -6.57 -7.56 12.31
N LEU A 119 -7.45 -6.57 12.17
CA LEU A 119 -7.16 -5.22 12.67
C LEU A 119 -7.04 -5.26 14.19
N GLU A 120 -7.94 -5.98 14.85
CA GLU A 120 -8.06 -6.07 16.31
C GLU A 120 -6.81 -6.68 16.95
N GLU A 121 -6.19 -7.68 16.31
CA GLU A 121 -4.94 -8.30 16.78
C GLU A 121 -3.73 -7.35 16.64
N CYS A 122 -3.70 -6.55 15.58
CA CYS A 122 -2.57 -5.67 15.30
C CYS A 122 -2.69 -4.28 15.94
N LEU A 123 -3.89 -3.90 16.38
CA LEU A 123 -4.15 -2.58 16.94
C LEU A 123 -3.59 -2.47 18.36
N VAL A 124 -2.59 -1.62 18.54
CA VAL A 124 -1.97 -1.44 19.86
C VAL A 124 -2.73 -0.39 20.66
N THR A 125 -3.16 -0.76 21.87
CA THR A 125 -3.76 0.17 22.83
C THR A 125 -2.68 0.95 23.58
N SER A 126 -3.00 2.14 24.08
CA SER A 126 -2.03 3.00 24.78
C SER A 126 -1.37 2.35 26.00
N ASP A 127 -2.05 1.40 26.66
CA ASP A 127 -1.50 0.71 27.83
C ASP A 127 -0.47 -0.38 27.47
N CYS A 128 -0.41 -0.79 26.20
CA CYS A 128 0.46 -1.87 25.70
C CYS A 128 1.40 -1.38 24.59
N GLU A 129 1.61 -0.06 24.48
CA GLU A 129 2.43 0.51 23.42
C GLU A 129 3.93 0.31 23.66
N ILE A 130 4.64 -0.07 22.61
CA ILE A 130 6.10 -0.10 22.60
C ILE A 130 6.59 1.32 22.30
N VAL A 131 7.42 1.88 23.18
CA VAL A 131 7.92 3.26 23.08
C VAL A 131 9.44 3.26 22.87
N PHE A 132 9.88 3.98 21.84
CA PHE A 132 11.30 4.19 21.56
C PHE A 132 11.65 5.68 21.69
N PRO A 133 12.75 6.02 22.39
CA PRO A 133 13.32 7.36 22.31
C PRO A 133 14.00 7.57 20.94
N LEU A 134 14.25 8.82 20.56
CA LEU A 134 14.80 9.13 19.23
C LEU A 134 16.29 8.83 19.06
N ASP A 135 17.04 8.76 20.15
CA ASP A 135 18.48 8.56 20.18
C ASP A 135 18.90 7.09 20.21
N ILE A 136 17.92 6.17 20.23
CA ILE A 136 18.14 4.72 20.24
C ILE A 136 17.32 4.08 19.12
N GLY A 137 17.82 2.97 18.61
CA GLY A 137 17.08 2.16 17.68
C GLY A 137 17.25 2.61 16.24
N VAL A 138 16.95 1.68 15.35
CA VAL A 138 16.79 1.96 13.93
C VAL A 138 15.67 2.98 13.69
N LEU A 139 14.57 2.88 14.45
CA LEU A 139 13.44 3.80 14.38
C LEU A 139 13.85 5.24 14.75
N GLY A 140 14.61 5.40 15.85
CA GLY A 140 15.13 6.71 16.27
C GLY A 140 16.04 7.33 15.21
N HIS A 141 16.96 6.53 14.64
CA HIS A 141 17.84 6.99 13.55
C HIS A 141 17.05 7.50 12.33
N VAL A 142 16.02 6.78 11.89
CA VAL A 142 15.17 7.21 10.77
C VAL A 142 14.42 8.51 11.13
N ALA A 143 13.87 8.61 12.34
CA ALA A 143 13.15 9.79 12.78
C ALA A 143 14.03 11.05 12.84
N GLN A 144 15.29 10.91 13.31
CA GLN A 144 16.25 12.01 13.37
C GLN A 144 16.76 12.42 11.99
N THR A 145 17.12 11.44 11.14
CA THR A 145 17.74 11.70 9.84
C THR A 145 16.74 12.05 8.75
N LYS A 146 15.47 11.65 8.92
CA LYS A 146 14.39 11.76 7.92
C LYS A 146 14.73 11.08 6.60
N LYS A 147 15.58 10.05 6.65
CA LYS A 147 16.00 9.26 5.49
C LYS A 147 15.53 7.83 5.64
N THR A 148 14.99 7.28 4.55
CA THR A 148 14.70 5.85 4.44
C THR A 148 16.00 5.06 4.51
N ILE A 149 15.96 3.92 5.17
CA ILE A 149 17.08 3.00 5.25
C ILE A 149 16.66 1.61 4.74
N ASN A 150 17.63 0.84 4.27
CA ASN A 150 17.44 -0.56 3.92
C ASN A 150 18.60 -1.36 4.53
N ILE A 151 18.29 -2.16 5.55
CA ILE A 151 19.25 -2.98 6.27
C ILE A 151 19.20 -4.39 5.68
N LYS A 152 20.26 -4.80 4.96
CA LYS A 152 20.33 -6.12 4.32
C LYS A 152 20.54 -7.27 5.32
N ASN A 153 21.26 -7.02 6.40
CA ASN A 153 21.53 -7.98 7.46
C ASN A 153 21.43 -7.27 8.81
N ALA A 154 20.47 -7.68 9.64
CA ALA A 154 20.23 -7.07 10.95
C ALA A 154 21.36 -7.32 11.95
N LEU A 155 22.20 -8.34 11.71
CA LEU A 155 23.32 -8.72 12.57
C LEU A 155 24.63 -8.04 12.16
N GLU A 156 24.71 -7.49 10.94
CA GLU A 156 25.92 -6.83 10.43
C GLU A 156 25.69 -5.33 10.23
N GLY A 157 26.10 -4.55 11.23
CA GLY A 157 26.08 -3.08 11.21
C GLY A 157 25.77 -2.48 12.58
N TYR A 158 25.70 -1.15 12.68
CA TYR A 158 25.26 -0.42 13.88
C TYR A 158 23.90 -0.89 14.46
N ALA A 159 23.17 -1.78 13.77
CA ALA A 159 21.95 -2.44 14.24
C ALA A 159 22.12 -3.26 15.53
N VAL A 160 23.32 -3.81 15.83
CA VAL A 160 23.53 -4.66 17.01
C VAL A 160 23.48 -3.89 18.33
N ASP A 161 23.86 -2.61 18.34
CA ASP A 161 23.76 -1.73 19.53
C ASP A 161 22.34 -1.15 19.72
N TYR A 162 21.47 -1.26 18.71
CA TYR A 162 20.19 -0.57 18.64
C TYR A 162 18.95 -1.49 18.66
N PHE A 163 19.10 -2.80 18.40
CA PHE A 163 18.00 -3.77 18.43
C PHE A 163 17.94 -4.59 19.73
N CYS A 164 19.06 -4.76 20.43
CA CYS A 164 19.21 -5.79 21.48
C CYS A 164 18.90 -5.35 22.93
N HIS A 165 18.37 -4.14 23.15
CA HIS A 165 18.00 -3.68 24.51
C HIS A 165 16.49 -3.57 24.76
N ALA A 166 15.65 -3.86 23.76
CA ALA A 166 14.26 -4.15 24.03
C ALA A 166 14.18 -5.64 24.38
N ASP A 167 14.00 -5.95 25.66
CA ASP A 167 13.63 -7.29 26.10
C ASP A 167 12.28 -7.65 25.45
N TRP A 168 12.35 -8.41 24.36
CA TRP A 168 11.19 -8.99 23.67
C TRP A 168 10.79 -10.30 24.37
N GLU A 169 10.45 -10.24 25.66
CA GLU A 169 9.75 -11.32 26.37
C GLU A 169 8.22 -11.22 26.18
#